data_AF-A0A382IXV1-F1
#
_entry.id   AF-A0A382IXV1-F1
#
_cell.length_a   1.000
_cell.length_b   1.000
_cell.length_c   1.000
_cell.angle_alpha   90.00
_cell.angle_beta   90.00
_cell.angle_gamma   90.00
#
_symmetry.space_group_name_H-M   'P 1'
#
loop_
_entity.id
_entity.type
_entity.pdbx_description
1 polymer ?
#
loop_
_entity_poly.entity_id
_entity_poly.type
_entity_poly.pdbx_seq_one_letter_code
_entity_poly.pdbx_strand_id
1 'polypeptide(L)'
;MSVEASIPVEDANGIALAKADNPVMVPGRRDWMQYRELGVTAASGGKIRAQVTSASQGLSAPTGWHVHLCEGQFVYILNGWVELEFSGGRVERISAGDSLYIPGDTPHNEIATS
;
A
#
# COMPACT_ATOMS: atom_id res chain seq x y z
N MET A 1 4.94 9.70 11.48
CA MET A 1 4.78 8.77 12.63
C MET A 1 5.04 7.37 12.12
N SER A 2 6.07 6.74 12.67
CA SER A 2 6.45 5.35 12.44
C SER A 2 5.31 4.44 12.91
N VAL A 3 4.74 3.67 11.99
CA VAL A 3 3.99 2.46 12.37
C VAL A 3 5.00 1.52 13.00
N GLU A 4 4.79 1.17 14.26
CA GLU A 4 5.62 0.18 14.96
C GLU A 4 5.71 -1.07 14.11
N ALA A 5 6.93 -1.55 13.93
CA ALA A 5 7.22 -2.71 13.11
C ALA A 5 6.38 -3.89 13.59
N SER A 6 5.70 -4.52 12.63
CA SER A 6 5.00 -5.80 12.79
C SER A 6 5.81 -6.77 13.65
N ILE A 7 5.14 -7.45 14.57
CA ILE A 7 5.68 -8.48 15.47
C ILE A 7 6.69 -9.36 14.70
N PRO A 8 7.91 -9.59 15.21
CA PRO A 8 8.87 -10.45 14.55
C PRO A 8 8.26 -11.83 14.38
N VAL A 9 8.19 -12.32 13.15
CA VAL A 9 7.96 -13.74 12.91
C VAL A 9 9.28 -14.42 13.28
N GLU A 10 9.32 -15.10 14.41
CA GLU A 10 10.46 -15.95 14.78
C GLU A 10 10.51 -17.14 13.82
N ASP A 11 11.15 -16.96 12.67
CA ASP A 11 11.52 -18.05 11.79
C ASP A 11 13.05 -18.05 11.65
N ALA A 12 13.68 -19.18 11.94
CA ALA A 12 15.14 -19.29 12.05
C ALA A 12 15.90 -19.03 10.74
N ASN A 13 15.19 -18.88 9.61
CA ASN A 13 15.76 -18.78 8.27
C ASN A 13 15.36 -17.51 7.49
N GLY A 14 14.57 -16.59 8.07
CA GLY A 14 14.19 -15.31 7.45
C GLY A 14 13.07 -15.40 6.40
N ILE A 15 12.27 -16.46 6.40
CA ILE A 15 11.11 -16.70 5.55
C ILE A 15 9.84 -16.15 6.22
N ALA A 16 9.22 -15.14 5.61
CA ALA A 16 7.89 -14.70 6.01
C ALA A 16 6.78 -15.49 5.29
N LEU A 17 5.82 -16.00 6.07
CA LEU A 17 4.54 -16.49 5.59
C LEU A 17 3.40 -15.77 6.33
N ALA A 18 2.71 -14.85 5.65
CA ALA A 18 1.49 -14.22 6.16
C ALA A 18 0.26 -14.92 5.58
N LYS A 19 -0.42 -15.74 6.39
CA LYS A 19 -1.62 -16.47 5.96
C LYS A 19 -2.86 -15.57 5.96
N ALA A 20 -3.71 -15.76 4.96
CA ALA A 20 -4.95 -14.99 4.82
C ALA A 20 -6.04 -15.40 5.84
N ASP A 21 -6.00 -16.63 6.34
CA ASP A 21 -6.96 -17.18 7.33
C ASP A 21 -6.66 -16.75 8.78
N ASN A 22 -5.48 -16.19 9.05
CA ASN A 22 -5.11 -15.57 10.31
C ASN A 22 -4.37 -14.24 10.06
N PRO A 23 -5.09 -13.20 9.59
CA PRO A 23 -4.46 -11.98 9.12
C PRO A 23 -4.02 -11.07 10.28
N VAL A 24 -2.85 -10.46 10.13
CA VAL A 24 -2.45 -9.32 10.96
C VAL A 24 -2.95 -8.04 10.30
N MET A 25 -3.92 -7.37 10.93
CA MET A 25 -4.53 -6.14 10.43
C MET A 25 -3.99 -4.91 11.18
N VAL A 26 -3.73 -3.85 10.44
CA VAL A 26 -3.24 -2.56 10.95
C VAL A 26 -4.20 -1.46 10.49
N PRO A 27 -4.60 -0.52 11.38
CA PRO A 27 -5.39 0.63 11.00
C PRO A 27 -4.74 1.44 9.88
N GLY A 28 -5.57 1.90 8.93
CA GLY A 28 -5.12 2.80 7.89
C GLY A 28 -4.72 4.16 8.42
N ARG A 29 -4.03 4.95 7.58
CA ARG A 29 -3.82 6.39 7.87
C ARG A 29 -5.12 7.21 7.83
N ARG A 30 -6.19 6.62 7.31
CA ARG A 30 -7.55 7.15 7.26
C ARG A 30 -8.47 6.07 7.83
N ASP A 31 -9.50 6.46 8.57
CA ASP A 31 -10.35 5.54 9.33
C ASP A 31 -11.10 4.52 8.45
N TRP A 32 -11.30 4.86 7.17
CA TRP A 32 -11.92 3.99 6.17
C TRP A 32 -10.92 3.13 5.39
N MET A 33 -9.62 3.24 5.68
CA MET A 33 -8.57 2.36 5.15
C MET A 33 -8.13 1.34 6.19
N GLN A 34 -7.76 0.16 5.74
CA GLN A 34 -7.11 -0.87 6.54
C GLN A 34 -5.97 -1.51 5.75
N TYR A 35 -4.96 -1.98 6.47
CA TYR A 35 -3.81 -2.67 5.89
C TYR A 35 -3.74 -4.08 6.48
N ARG A 36 -3.56 -5.08 5.63
CA ARG A 36 -3.16 -6.43 6.04
C ARG A 36 -1.68 -6.60 5.78
N GLU A 37 -0.92 -6.86 6.84
CA GLU A 37 0.51 -7.10 6.75
C GLU A 37 0.81 -8.40 5.98
N LEU A 38 1.86 -8.35 5.16
CA LEU A 38 2.36 -9.54 4.45
C LEU A 38 3.62 -10.13 5.08
N GLY A 39 4.07 -9.60 6.23
CA GLY A 39 5.28 -10.03 6.94
C GLY A 39 6.61 -9.64 6.27
N VAL A 40 6.55 -9.10 5.05
CA VAL A 40 7.72 -8.70 4.25
C VAL A 40 8.54 -7.59 4.92
N THR A 41 7.88 -6.63 5.59
CA THR A 41 8.56 -5.52 6.25
C THR A 41 9.51 -6.01 7.34
N ALA A 42 9.03 -6.88 8.24
CA ALA A 42 9.87 -7.47 9.29
C ALA A 42 10.95 -8.39 8.70
N ALA A 43 10.58 -9.34 7.84
CA ALA A 43 11.53 -10.33 7.31
C ALA A 43 12.63 -9.71 6.43
N SER A 44 12.35 -8.62 5.72
CA SER A 44 13.36 -7.92 4.92
C SER A 44 14.22 -6.93 5.73
N GLY A 45 13.98 -6.80 7.04
CA GLY A 45 14.63 -5.77 7.86
C GLY A 45 14.31 -4.35 7.39
N GLY A 46 13.10 -4.13 6.87
CA GLY A 46 12.64 -2.83 6.37
C GLY A 46 13.10 -2.45 4.96
N LYS A 47 13.85 -3.31 4.25
CA LYS A 47 14.27 -3.04 2.87
C LYS A 47 13.11 -3.06 1.88
N ILE A 48 12.09 -3.87 2.14
CA ILE A 48 10.89 -3.99 1.33
C ILE A 48 9.68 -3.89 2.26
N ARG A 49 8.68 -3.11 1.87
CA ARG A 49 7.37 -3.10 2.52
C ARG A 49 6.33 -3.65 1.56
N ALA A 50 5.51 -4.58 2.04
CA ALA A 50 4.39 -5.11 1.28
C ALA A 50 3.19 -5.36 2.19
N GLN A 51 2.02 -4.96 1.72
CA GLN A 51 0.75 -5.06 2.44
C GLN A 51 -0.39 -5.18 1.43
N VAL A 52 -1.53 -5.72 1.86
CA VAL A 52 -2.80 -5.51 1.13
C VAL A 52 -3.50 -4.31 1.73
N THR A 53 -3.77 -3.30 0.91
CA THR A 53 -4.55 -2.12 1.30
C THR A 53 -6.01 -2.32 0.87
N SER A 54 -6.94 -2.08 1.78
CA SER A 54 -8.38 -2.11 1.51
C SER A 54 -9.05 -0.85 2.01
N ALA A 55 -10.08 -0.40 1.30
CA ALA A 55 -10.96 0.69 1.73
C ALA A 55 -12.38 0.16 1.95
N SER A 56 -13.08 0.63 2.98
CA SER A 56 -14.49 0.28 3.22
C SER A 56 -15.47 1.11 2.40
N GLN A 57 -14.99 2.17 1.75
CA GLN A 57 -15.76 3.07 0.90
C GLN A 57 -14.83 3.77 -0.10
N GLY A 58 -15.43 4.30 -1.17
CA GLY A 58 -14.75 5.21 -2.09
C GLY A 58 -14.21 6.47 -1.39
N LEU A 59 -13.22 7.10 -2.03
CA LEU A 59 -12.65 8.37 -1.59
C LEU A 59 -13.74 9.46 -1.59
N SER A 60 -13.95 10.11 -0.44
CA SER A 60 -14.86 11.26 -0.33
C SER A 60 -14.20 12.59 -0.76
N ALA A 61 -12.86 12.63 -0.73
CA ALA A 61 -12.03 13.73 -1.20
C ALA A 61 -10.63 13.19 -1.57
N PRO A 62 -9.86 13.88 -2.42
CA PRO A 62 -8.49 13.49 -2.74
C PRO A 62 -7.59 13.39 -1.51
N THR A 63 -6.54 12.58 -1.60
CA THR A 63 -5.62 12.35 -0.49
C THR A 63 -4.66 13.51 -0.24
N GLY A 64 -4.49 14.38 -1.23
CA GLY A 64 -3.53 15.47 -1.25
C GLY A 64 -2.22 15.06 -1.92
N TRP A 65 -1.58 16.01 -2.59
CA TRP A 65 -0.27 15.79 -3.21
C TRP A 65 0.77 15.33 -2.20
N HIS A 66 1.45 14.23 -2.50
CA HIS A 66 2.48 13.68 -1.65
C HIS A 66 3.52 12.88 -2.44
N VAL A 67 4.56 12.44 -1.72
CA VAL A 67 5.62 11.57 -2.24
C VAL A 67 5.88 10.43 -1.26
N HIS A 68 6.46 9.34 -1.77
CA HIS A 68 6.96 8.25 -0.97
C HIS A 68 8.50 8.22 -0.99
N LEU A 69 9.10 8.28 0.20
CA LEU A 69 10.55 8.13 0.38
C LEU A 69 10.91 6.64 0.33
N CYS A 70 11.12 6.14 -0.88
CA CYS A 70 11.46 4.75 -1.20
C CYS A 70 12.12 4.70 -2.59
N GLU A 71 12.66 3.56 -3.02
CA GLU A 71 13.18 3.41 -4.39
C GLU A 71 12.05 3.36 -5.42
N GLY A 72 10.92 2.76 -5.05
CA GLY A 72 9.72 2.70 -5.87
C GLY A 72 8.57 2.01 -5.16
N GLN A 73 7.36 2.30 -5.61
CA GLN A 73 6.13 1.68 -5.16
C GLN A 73 5.54 0.86 -6.30
N PHE A 74 5.29 -0.42 -6.01
CA PHE A 74 4.53 -1.30 -6.90
C PHE A 74 3.13 -1.52 -6.34
N VAL A 75 2.12 -1.28 -7.17
CA VAL A 75 0.71 -1.48 -6.85
C VAL A 75 0.14 -2.52 -7.81
N TYR A 76 -0.61 -3.47 -7.28
CA TYR A 76 -1.40 -4.42 -8.05
C TYR A 76 -2.83 -4.42 -7.50
N ILE A 77 -3.81 -4.16 -8.35
CA ILE A 77 -5.21 -4.01 -7.91
C ILE A 77 -5.86 -5.39 -7.85
N LEU A 78 -6.23 -5.82 -6.64
CA LEU A 78 -6.89 -7.10 -6.42
C LEU A 78 -8.38 -7.04 -6.73
N ASN A 79 -9.04 -5.94 -6.40
CA ASN A 79 -10.47 -5.68 -6.61
C ASN A 79 -10.70 -4.17 -6.77
N GLY A 80 -11.79 -3.79 -7.43
CA GLY A 80 -12.14 -2.38 -7.61
C GLY A 80 -11.22 -1.61 -8.55
N TRP A 81 -11.06 -0.31 -8.32
CA TRP A 81 -10.15 0.58 -9.06
C TRP A 81 -9.71 1.78 -8.21
N VAL A 82 -8.58 2.40 -8.57
CA VAL A 82 -8.10 3.67 -8.03
C VAL A 82 -7.71 4.62 -9.16
N GLU A 83 -7.93 5.92 -8.98
CA GLU A 83 -7.45 6.98 -9.88
C GLU A 83 -6.35 7.80 -9.21
N LEU A 84 -5.24 7.97 -9.93
CA LEU A 84 -4.12 8.80 -9.50
C LEU A 84 -3.86 9.92 -10.50
N GLU A 85 -3.66 11.11 -9.96
CA GLU A 85 -3.11 12.26 -10.67
C GLU A 85 -1.60 12.35 -10.40
N PHE A 86 -0.83 12.57 -11.45
CA PHE A 86 0.62 12.78 -11.42
C PHE A 86 0.98 14.19 -11.89
N SER A 87 2.19 14.64 -11.52
CA SER A 87 2.71 15.93 -11.98
C SER A 87 2.65 16.05 -13.52
N GLY A 88 2.31 17.24 -14.01
CA GLY A 88 2.07 17.47 -15.43
C GLY A 88 0.65 17.13 -15.92
N GLY A 89 -0.28 16.80 -15.02
CA GLY A 89 -1.70 16.62 -15.32
C GLY A 89 -2.06 15.25 -15.91
N ARG A 90 -1.15 14.28 -15.81
CA ARG A 90 -1.44 12.89 -16.19
C ARG A 90 -2.36 12.28 -15.14
N VAL A 91 -3.47 11.69 -15.58
CA VAL A 91 -4.41 10.96 -14.72
C VAL A 91 -4.50 9.53 -15.22
N GLU A 92 -4.40 8.57 -14.32
CA GLU A 92 -4.50 7.15 -14.63
C GLU A 92 -5.54 6.48 -13.74
N ARG A 93 -6.41 5.68 -14.34
CA ARG A 93 -7.29 4.75 -13.63
C ARG A 93 -6.70 3.34 -13.72
N ILE A 94 -6.49 2.72 -12.57
CA ILE A 94 -5.90 1.40 -12.44
C ILE A 94 -6.96 0.48 -11.84
N SER A 95 -7.34 -0.57 -12.56
CA SER A 95 -8.48 -1.44 -12.22
C SER A 95 -8.02 -2.84 -11.86
N ALA A 96 -8.92 -3.68 -11.33
CA ALA A 96 -8.58 -5.05 -10.92
C ALA A 96 -7.84 -5.82 -12.03
N GLY A 97 -6.68 -6.38 -11.67
CA GLY A 97 -5.76 -7.07 -12.60
C GLY A 97 -4.66 -6.18 -13.18
N ASP A 98 -4.79 -4.85 -13.09
CA ASP A 98 -3.76 -3.92 -13.54
C ASP A 98 -2.67 -3.76 -12.46
N SER A 99 -1.48 -3.36 -12.94
CA SER A 99 -0.35 -2.98 -12.09
C SER A 99 0.14 -1.58 -12.41
N LEU A 100 0.68 -0.89 -11.41
CA LEU A 100 1.30 0.42 -11.53
C LEU A 100 2.64 0.42 -10.78
N TYR A 101 3.67 0.93 -11.44
CA TYR A 101 4.94 1.26 -10.79
C TYR A 101 5.09 2.78 -10.72
N ILE A 102 5.34 3.28 -9.51
CA ILE A 102 5.60 4.70 -9.25
C ILE A 102 7.04 4.79 -8.73
N PRO A 103 7.96 5.45 -9.47
CA PRO A 103 9.32 5.68 -8.97
C PRO A 103 9.30 6.45 -7.64
N GLY A 104 10.29 6.20 -6.79
CA GLY A 104 10.57 6.99 -5.60
C GLY A 104 10.51 8.50 -5.85
N ASP A 105 10.04 9.26 -4.86
CA ASP A 105 9.96 10.72 -4.91
C ASP A 105 9.05 11.32 -6.02
N THR A 106 8.29 10.49 -6.75
CA THR A 106 7.33 10.97 -7.76
C THR A 106 6.11 11.61 -7.09
N PRO A 107 5.80 12.91 -7.31
CA PRO A 107 4.60 13.53 -6.77
C PRO A 107 3.33 12.94 -7.39
N HIS A 108 2.40 12.50 -6.55
CA HIS A 108 1.10 11.98 -6.97
C HIS A 108 0.01 12.26 -5.93
N ASN A 109 -1.24 12.06 -6.34
CA ASN A 109 -2.44 12.27 -5.54
C ASN A 109 -3.50 11.23 -5.94
N GLU A 110 -4.01 10.44 -5.01
CA GLU A 110 -5.20 9.60 -5.28
C GLU A 110 -6.46 10.47 -5.22
N ILE A 111 -7.19 10.51 -6.33
CA ILE A 111 -8.33 11.41 -6.52
C ILE A 111 -9.69 10.70 -6.40
N ALA A 112 -9.75 9.39 -6.67
CA ALA A 112 -10.95 8.58 -6.53
C ALA A 112 -10.63 7.08 -6.39
N THR A 113 -11.57 6.29 -5.83
CA THR A 113 -11.50 4.81 -5.72
C THR A 113 -12.91 4.25 -5.60
N SER A 114 -13.12 2.99 -6.00
CA SER A 114 -14.36 2.23 -5.73
C SER A 114 -14.41 1.62 -4.34
#